data_AF-A0A164IKS3-F1
#
_entry.id   AF-A0A164IKS3-F1
#
_cell.length_a   1.000
_cell.length_b   1.000
_cell.length_c   1.000
_cell.angle_alpha   90.00
_cell.angle_beta   90.00
_cell.angle_gamma   90.00
#
_symmetry.space_group_name_H-M   'P 1'
#
loop_
_entity.id
_entity.type
_entity.pdbx_description
1 polymer ?
#
loop_
_entity_poly.entity_id
_entity_poly.type
_entity_poly.pdbx_seq_one_letter_code
_entity_poly.pdbx_strand_id
1 'polypeptide(L)'
;MSEESVPTVAEVVESWNVPADAPVAARIRSNILVAIERGYDDPQLVADLAVGPLVMALGQLEVELADARRRIEDLERTVSPGNGGAH
;
A
#
# COMPACT_ATOMS: atom_id res chain seq x y z
N MET A 1 -31.56 22.41 12.79
CA MET A 1 -30.73 21.74 11.78
C MET A 1 -29.34 21.71 12.35
N SER A 2 -28.82 20.53 12.67
CA SER A 2 -27.46 20.41 13.19
C SER A 2 -26.50 20.81 12.07
N GLU A 3 -25.64 21.80 12.31
CA GLU A 3 -24.51 22.09 11.42
C GLU A 3 -23.60 20.87 11.45
N GLU A 4 -23.71 20.02 10.43
CA GLU A 4 -22.72 18.97 10.19
C GLU A 4 -21.43 19.69 9.76
N SER A 5 -20.48 19.77 10.68
CA SER A 5 -19.19 20.40 10.43
C SER A 5 -18.48 19.66 9.31
N VAL A 6 -18.02 20.39 8.30
CA VAL A 6 -17.20 19.83 7.23
C VAL A 6 -15.95 19.19 7.84
N PRO A 7 -15.66 17.91 7.57
CA PRO A 7 -14.49 17.25 8.14
C PRO A 7 -13.20 17.90 7.62
N THR A 8 -12.24 18.01 8.51
CA THR A 8 -10.86 18.41 8.21
C THR A 8 -10.17 17.35 7.36
N VAL A 9 -9.08 17.75 6.67
CA VAL A 9 -8.29 16.79 5.88
C VAL A 9 -7.69 15.69 6.75
N ALA A 10 -7.31 16.00 8.01
CA ALA A 10 -6.86 15.00 8.97
C ALA A 10 -7.93 13.94 9.23
N GLU A 11 -9.17 14.35 9.51
CA GLU A 11 -10.29 13.42 9.77
C GLU A 11 -10.58 12.53 8.55
N VAL A 12 -10.49 13.09 7.34
CA VAL A 12 -10.64 12.30 6.11
C VAL A 12 -9.53 11.24 6.00
N VAL A 13 -8.27 11.60 6.26
CA VAL A 13 -7.13 10.66 6.21
C VAL A 13 -7.21 9.61 7.32
N GLU A 14 -7.63 9.98 8.52
CA GLU A 14 -7.83 9.04 9.64
C GLU A 14 -8.92 8.00 9.33
N SER A 15 -9.97 8.42 8.62
CA SER A 15 -11.09 7.55 8.23
C SER A 15 -10.72 6.47 7.20
N TRP A 16 -9.52 6.54 6.61
CA TRP A 16 -9.08 5.55 5.63
C TRP A 16 -8.99 4.16 6.26
N ASN A 17 -9.75 3.23 5.67
CA ASN A 17 -9.72 1.82 6.05
C ASN A 17 -8.41 1.18 5.58
N VAL A 18 -7.43 1.13 6.49
CA VAL A 18 -6.14 0.46 6.28
C VAL A 18 -6.19 -0.91 6.96
N PRO A 19 -6.03 -2.02 6.22
CA PRO A 19 -5.99 -3.36 6.80
C PRO A 19 -4.87 -3.48 7.85
N ALA A 20 -5.13 -4.24 8.92
CA ALA A 20 -4.15 -4.46 10.00
C ALA A 20 -2.83 -5.07 9.47
N ASP A 21 -2.92 -5.91 8.44
CA ASP A 21 -1.77 -6.61 7.85
C ASP A 21 -1.10 -5.82 6.71
N ALA A 22 -1.39 -4.52 6.59
CA ALA A 22 -0.81 -3.63 5.58
C ALA A 22 0.14 -2.58 6.22
N PRO A 23 1.31 -2.98 6.75
CA PRO A 23 2.19 -2.09 7.51
C PRO A 23 2.72 -0.90 6.69
N VAL A 24 2.94 -1.09 5.39
CA VAL A 24 3.37 0.00 4.49
C VAL A 24 2.25 1.05 4.34
N ALA A 25 1.01 0.60 4.13
CA ALA A 25 -0.13 1.50 4.03
C ALA A 25 -0.37 2.26 5.35
N ALA A 26 -0.22 1.57 6.49
CA ALA A 26 -0.31 2.21 7.81
C ALA A 26 0.75 3.29 7.99
N ARG A 27 1.98 3.04 7.54
CA ARG A 27 3.08 4.01 7.58
C ARG A 27 2.82 5.21 6.67
N ILE A 28 2.29 5.00 5.46
CA ILE A 28 1.93 6.08 4.54
C ILE A 28 0.87 6.98 5.18
N ARG A 29 -0.21 6.41 5.72
CA ARG A 29 -1.26 7.17 6.43
C ARG A 29 -0.68 7.98 7.58
N SER A 30 0.17 7.37 8.42
CA SER A 30 0.81 8.06 9.54
C SER A 30 1.69 9.23 9.09
N ASN A 31 2.47 9.07 8.01
CA ASN A 31 3.33 10.15 7.51
C ASN A 31 2.52 11.33 6.97
N ILE A 32 1.37 11.06 6.33
CA ILE A 32 0.47 12.09 5.82
C ILE A 32 -0.13 12.88 7.00
N LEU A 33 -0.59 12.19 8.06
CA LEU A 33 -1.11 12.86 9.27
C LEU A 33 -0.06 13.77 9.92
N VAL A 34 1.19 13.30 10.04
CA VAL A 34 2.31 14.13 10.55
C VAL A 34 2.59 15.34 9.66
N ALA A 35 2.41 15.23 8.33
CA ALA A 35 2.55 16.37 7.44
C ALA A 35 1.41 17.40 7.65
N ILE A 36 0.18 16.93 7.79
CA ILE A 36 -0.99 17.78 8.08
C ILE A 36 -0.79 18.53 9.40
N GLU A 37 -0.35 17.84 10.47
CA GLU A 37 -0.01 18.46 11.76
C GLU A 37 1.05 19.57 11.67
N ARG A 38 1.93 19.52 10.65
CA ARG A 38 2.98 20.52 10.41
C ARG A 38 2.50 21.71 9.56
N GLY A 39 1.21 21.77 9.23
CA GLY A 39 0.61 22.84 8.43
C GLY A 39 0.56 22.55 6.93
N TYR A 40 0.73 21.28 6.53
CA TYR A 40 0.47 20.84 5.15
C TYR A 40 -0.93 20.24 5.05
N ASP A 41 -1.95 21.02 5.40
CA ASP A 41 -3.36 20.61 5.46
C ASP A 41 -4.18 21.02 4.23
N ASP A 42 -3.56 21.67 3.24
CA ASP A 42 -4.16 21.91 1.93
C ASP A 42 -4.49 20.55 1.27
N PRO A 43 -5.78 20.27 0.96
CA PRO A 43 -6.20 19.02 0.33
C PRO A 43 -5.43 18.69 -0.96
N GLN A 44 -5.07 19.69 -1.76
CA GLN A 44 -4.34 19.49 -3.01
C GLN A 44 -2.90 19.06 -2.72
N LEU A 45 -2.27 19.71 -1.75
CA LEU A 45 -0.91 19.37 -1.33
C LEU A 45 -0.83 17.99 -0.67
N VAL A 46 -1.82 17.62 0.15
CA VAL A 46 -1.89 16.28 0.76
C VAL A 46 -2.02 15.20 -0.31
N ALA A 47 -2.83 15.43 -1.34
CA ALA A 47 -2.94 14.51 -2.47
C ALA A 47 -1.60 14.36 -3.19
N ASP A 48 -0.91 15.46 -3.51
CA ASP A 48 0.40 15.43 -4.15
C ASP A 48 1.47 14.75 -3.28
N LEU A 49 1.47 14.99 -1.98
CA LEU A 49 2.37 14.35 -1.02
C LEU A 49 2.13 12.85 -0.88
N ALA A 50 0.88 12.39 -1.02
CA ALA A 50 0.55 10.97 -0.96
C ALA A 50 1.03 10.20 -2.20
N VAL A 51 1.13 10.83 -3.36
CA VAL A 51 1.53 10.18 -4.62
C VAL A 51 2.95 9.59 -4.53
N GLY A 52 3.92 10.33 -3.98
CA GLY A 52 5.31 9.87 -3.88
C GLY A 52 5.46 8.53 -3.13
N PRO A 53 5.01 8.45 -1.86
CA PRO A 53 5.02 7.21 -1.09
C PRO A 53 4.23 6.06 -1.75
N LEU A 54 3.11 6.35 -2.42
CA LEU A 54 2.33 5.34 -3.13
C LEU A 54 3.09 4.76 -4.33
N VAL A 55 3.75 5.61 -5.14
CA VAL A 55 4.59 5.17 -6.26
C VAL A 55 5.74 4.30 -5.76
N MET A 56 6.39 4.68 -4.67
CA MET A 56 7.46 3.88 -4.07
C MET A 56 6.97 2.52 -3.56
N ALA A 57 5.84 2.51 -2.85
CA ALA A 57 5.25 1.27 -2.33
C ALA A 57 4.78 0.33 -3.45
N LEU A 58 4.21 0.89 -4.52
CA LEU A 58 3.80 0.13 -5.70
C LEU A 58 5.01 -0.47 -6.42
N GLY A 59 6.07 0.31 -6.65
CA GLY A 59 7.29 -0.22 -7.28
C GLY A 59 7.93 -1.35 -6.46
N GLN A 60 7.92 -1.24 -5.13
CA GLN A 60 8.41 -2.31 -4.26
C GLN A 60 7.54 -3.57 -4.40
N LEU A 61 6.21 -3.42 -4.40
CA LEU A 61 5.27 -4.53 -4.57
C LEU A 61 5.45 -5.23 -5.93
N GLU A 62 5.68 -4.48 -7.00
CA GLU A 62 5.93 -5.02 -8.34
C GLU A 62 7.20 -5.90 -8.36
N VAL A 63 8.28 -5.44 -7.72
CA VAL A 63 9.54 -6.21 -7.61
C VAL A 63 9.33 -7.47 -6.78
N GLU A 64 8.73 -7.35 -5.59
CA GLU A 64 8.49 -8.49 -4.70
C GLU A 64 7.55 -9.53 -5.33
N LEU A 65 6.52 -9.09 -6.06
CA LEU A 65 5.62 -9.98 -6.78
C LEU A 65 6.34 -10.71 -7.93
N ALA A 66 7.19 -10.00 -8.68
CA ALA A 66 7.98 -10.62 -9.74
C ALA A 66 8.99 -11.65 -9.18
N ASP A 67 9.62 -11.36 -8.04
CA ASP A 67 10.49 -12.30 -7.33
C ASP A 67 9.71 -13.52 -6.82
N ALA A 68 8.54 -13.31 -6.20
CA ALA A 68 7.69 -14.38 -5.69
C ALA A 68 7.22 -15.31 -6.81
N ARG A 69 6.81 -14.76 -7.96
CA ARG A 69 6.41 -15.54 -9.15
C ARG A 69 7.56 -16.40 -9.66
N ARG A 70 8.75 -15.81 -9.83
CA ARG A 70 9.97 -16.57 -10.22
C ARG A 70 10.26 -17.71 -9.26
N ARG A 71 10.15 -17.45 -7.95
CA ARG A 71 10.39 -18.47 -6.92
C ARG A 71 9.37 -19.60 -6.97
N ILE A 72 8.10 -19.29 -7.21
CA ILE A 72 7.03 -20.30 -7.38
C ILE A 72 7.33 -21.16 -8.60
N GLU A 73 7.64 -20.58 -9.76
CA GLU A 73 7.98 -21.33 -10.98
C GLU A 73 9.18 -22.26 -10.78
N ASP A 74 10.21 -21.80 -10.06
CA ASP A 74 11.39 -22.61 -9.74
C ASP A 74 11.05 -23.78 -8.81
N LEU A 75 10.20 -23.53 -7.80
CA LEU A 75 9.72 -24.57 -6.89
C LEU A 75 8.83 -25.57 -7.62
N GLU A 76 7.92 -25.12 -8.47
CA GLU A 76 7.04 -25.97 -9.29
C GLU A 76 7.84 -26.85 -10.25
N ARG A 77 8.92 -26.33 -10.84
CA ARG A 77 9.85 -27.11 -11.68
C ARG A 77 10.60 -28.18 -10.88
N THR A 78 10.92 -27.89 -9.62
CA THR A 78 11.64 -28.82 -8.75
C THR A 78 10.72 -29.91 -8.18
N VAL A 79 9.47 -29.53 -7.88
CA VAL A 79 8.46 -30.42 -7.28
C VAL A 79 7.76 -31.26 -8.34
N SER A 80 7.62 -30.78 -9.58
CA SER A 80 7.14 -31.61 -10.70
C SER A 80 8.20 -32.66 -11.02
N PRO A 81 8.06 -33.91 -10.55
CA PRO A 81 8.89 -34.96 -11.10
C PRO A 81 8.45 -35.06 -12.56
N GLY A 82 9.37 -35.37 -13.47
CA GLY A 82 8.95 -35.67 -14.83
C GLY A 82 7.77 -36.64 -14.83
N ASN A 83 7.00 -36.59 -15.90
CA ASN A 83 6.26 -37.71 -16.49
C ASN A 83 7.13 -38.97 -16.72
N GLY A 84 8.16 -39.21 -15.89
CA GLY A 84 9.01 -40.39 -15.89
C GLY A 84 8.41 -41.44 -14.97
N GLY A 85 7.42 -42.18 -15.49
CA GLY A 85 7.03 -43.46 -14.91
C GLY A 85 5.53 -43.77 -14.94
N ALA A 86 4.98 -44.03 -16.13
CA ALA A 86 3.99 -45.09 -16.35
C ALA A 86 3.61 -45.17 -17.85
N HIS A 87 4.43 -45.88 -18.64
CA HIS A 87 4.01 -46.96 -19.54
C HIS A 87 5.23 -47.51 -20.30
#